data_AF-A0A7V2PV77-F1
#
_entry.id   AF-A0A7V2PV77-F1
#
_cell.length_a   1.000
_cell.length_b   1.000
_cell.length_c   1.000
_cell.angle_alpha   90.00
_cell.angle_beta   90.00
_cell.angle_gamma   90.00
#
_symmetry.space_group_name_H-M   'P 1'
#
loop_
_entity.id
_entity.type
_entity.pdbx_description
1 polymer ?
#
loop_
_entity_poly.entity_id
_entity_poly.type
_entity_poly.pdbx_seq_one_letter_code
_entity_poly.pdbx_strand_id
1 'polypeptide(L)'
;MLTDKPSPKIDDFRFGRIIINNKPYHHDVIIFPDHIKPNWRRKEGHMLYVEDLEEVLAYSPDKLIVGCGTFSKMKVPESTLEILKSKGINVVVQKTQEACKTYNQLKQKSNIVAALHLTC
;
A
#
# COMPACT_ATOMS: atom_id res chain seq x y z
N MET A 1 -19.85 4.56 -8.84
CA MET A 1 -19.51 4.12 -10.20
C MET A 1 -18.04 3.75 -10.19
N LEU A 2 -17.71 2.48 -10.37
CA LEU A 2 -16.32 2.06 -10.56
C LEU A 2 -15.88 2.63 -11.91
N THR A 3 -14.83 3.45 -11.93
CA THR A 3 -14.36 4.10 -13.15
C THR A 3 -13.80 3.05 -14.12
N ASP A 4 -14.08 3.16 -15.42
CA ASP A 4 -13.48 2.34 -16.51
C ASP A 4 -11.95 2.44 -16.63
N LYS A 5 -11.31 3.22 -15.76
CA LYS A 5 -9.86 3.39 -15.75
C LYS A 5 -9.21 2.21 -15.01
N PRO A 6 -8.24 1.52 -15.61
CA PRO A 6 -7.54 0.44 -14.93
C PRO A 6 -6.76 0.98 -13.72
N SER A 7 -6.76 0.21 -12.63
CA SER A 7 -5.95 0.49 -11.44
C SER A 7 -4.50 0.80 -11.81
N PRO A 8 -3.82 1.74 -11.12
CA PRO A 8 -2.43 2.09 -11.41
C PRO A 8 -1.52 0.86 -11.53
N LYS A 9 -0.55 0.88 -12.44
CA LYS A 9 0.43 -0.20 -12.60
C LYS A 9 1.75 0.22 -11.98
N ILE A 10 2.35 -0.66 -11.18
CA ILE A 10 3.74 -0.49 -10.76
C ILE A 10 4.63 -1.00 -11.89
N ASP A 11 5.39 -0.12 -12.52
CA ASP A 11 6.27 -0.48 -13.64
C ASP A 11 7.66 -0.91 -13.17
N ASP A 12 8.15 -0.33 -12.07
CA ASP A 12 9.46 -0.66 -11.49
C ASP A 12 9.51 -0.30 -10.00
N PHE A 13 10.37 -1.01 -9.25
CA PHE A 13 10.66 -0.72 -7.85
C PHE A 13 12.13 -1.01 -7.53
N ARG A 14 12.77 -0.07 -6.84
CA ARG A 14 14.07 -0.21 -6.18
C ARG A 14 14.09 0.57 -4.87
N PHE A 15 15.12 0.37 -4.04
CA PHE A 15 15.26 1.10 -2.79
C PHE A 15 15.13 2.62 -2.99
N GLY A 16 14.19 3.24 -2.28
CA GLY A 16 13.90 4.67 -2.33
C GLY A 16 13.24 5.18 -3.62
N ARG A 17 12.80 4.30 -4.53
CA ARG A 17 12.14 4.72 -5.77
C ARG A 17 11.15 3.69 -6.31
N ILE A 18 9.97 4.15 -6.68
CA ILE A 18 8.96 3.38 -7.40
C ILE A 18 8.52 4.12 -8.66
N ILE A 19 8.26 3.40 -9.74
CA ILE A 19 7.66 3.94 -10.97
C ILE A 19 6.24 3.40 -11.05
N ILE A 20 5.26 4.29 -11.14
CA ILE A 20 3.85 3.94 -11.25
C ILE A 20 3.26 4.66 -12.46
N ASN A 21 2.72 3.91 -13.42
CA ASN A 21 2.24 4.45 -14.71
C ASN A 21 3.30 5.36 -15.38
N ASN A 22 4.54 4.89 -15.47
CA ASN A 22 5.71 5.61 -15.98
C ASN A 22 6.09 6.89 -15.23
N LYS A 23 5.47 7.19 -14.08
CA LYS A 23 5.80 8.34 -13.25
C LYS A 23 6.65 7.93 -12.04
N PRO A 24 7.82 8.54 -11.81
CA PRO A 24 8.66 8.21 -10.66
C PRO A 24 8.14 8.86 -9.37
N TYR A 25 8.31 8.13 -8.26
CA TYR A 25 8.08 8.58 -6.89
C TYR A 25 9.27 8.18 -6.02
N HIS A 26 9.64 9.04 -5.07
CA HIS A 26 10.84 8.92 -4.24
C HIS A 26 10.55 8.85 -2.73
N HIS A 27 9.27 8.87 -2.37
CA HIS A 27 8.78 8.75 -1.01
C HIS A 27 7.72 7.67 -0.96
N ASP A 28 7.43 7.20 0.24
CA ASP A 28 6.37 6.22 0.50
C ASP A 28 5.05 6.66 -0.14
N VAL A 29 4.31 5.67 -0.64
CA VAL A 29 3.10 5.90 -1.44
C VAL A 29 1.97 4.98 -0.96
N ILE A 30 0.74 5.47 -1.12
CA ILE A 30 -0.44 4.59 -1.14
C ILE A 30 -1.01 4.61 -2.56
N ILE A 31 -1.29 3.42 -3.10
CA ILE A 31 -1.86 3.23 -4.42
C ILE A 31 -3.29 2.75 -4.24
N PHE A 32 -4.25 3.59 -4.65
CA PHE A 32 -5.66 3.25 -4.73
C PHE A 32 -6.02 2.84 -6.16
N PRO A 33 -7.15 2.16 -6.38
CA PRO A 33 -7.65 1.84 -7.72
C PRO A 33 -7.88 3.07 -8.61
N ASP A 34 -8.32 4.19 -8.03
CA ASP A 34 -8.69 5.42 -8.75
C ASP A 34 -7.61 6.50 -8.73
N HIS A 35 -6.72 6.51 -7.73
CA HIS A 35 -5.68 7.51 -7.57
C HIS A 35 -4.41 7.01 -6.86
N ILE A 36 -3.38 7.86 -6.80
CA ILE A 36 -2.15 7.60 -6.06
C ILE A 36 -2.02 8.70 -5.01
N LYS A 37 -1.81 8.33 -3.75
CA LYS A 37 -1.42 9.24 -2.66
C LYS A 37 0.11 9.25 -2.54
N PRO A 38 0.81 10.25 -3.08
CA PRO A 38 2.25 10.40 -2.90
C PRO A 38 2.60 10.88 -1.50
N ASN A 39 3.87 10.75 -1.13
CA ASN A 39 4.44 11.33 0.10
C ASN A 39 3.67 10.89 1.36
N TRP A 40 3.25 9.63 1.40
CA TRP A 40 2.57 9.07 2.55
C TRP A 40 3.50 9.09 3.75
N ARG A 41 3.14 9.88 4.77
CA ARG A 41 3.88 9.97 6.03
C ARG A 41 3.18 9.14 7.08
N ARG A 42 3.96 8.35 7.80
CA ARG A 42 3.54 7.66 9.02
C ARG A 42 3.90 8.50 10.24
N LYS A 43 3.17 8.28 11.32
CA LYS A 43 3.46 8.81 12.67
C LYS A 43 4.84 8.39 13.15
N GLU A 44 5.25 7.16 12.82
CA GLU A 44 6.57 6.61 13.14
C GLU A 44 7.15 5.85 11.94
N GLY A 45 8.46 5.97 11.71
CA GLY A 45 9.10 5.39 10.52
C GLY A 45 9.00 3.86 10.42
N HIS A 46 9.11 3.15 11.55
CA HIS A 46 9.18 1.69 11.63
C HIS A 46 7.94 1.03 12.23
N MET A 47 6.87 1.79 12.46
CA MET A 47 5.59 1.27 12.91
C MET A 47 4.48 1.80 12.01
N LEU A 48 3.63 0.89 11.55
CA LEU A 48 2.41 1.24 10.82
C LEU A 48 1.24 1.24 11.80
N TYR A 49 0.79 2.43 12.19
CA TYR A 49 -0.38 2.60 13.04
C TYR A 49 -1.67 2.73 12.21
N VAL A 50 -2.82 2.49 12.83
CA VAL A 50 -4.11 2.61 12.15
C VAL A 50 -4.39 4.06 11.71
N GLU A 51 -3.87 5.03 12.45
CA GLU A 51 -3.94 6.46 12.13
C GLU A 51 -3.18 6.82 10.84
N ASP A 52 -2.19 6.02 10.45
CA ASP A 52 -1.49 6.22 9.18
C ASP A 52 -2.34 5.81 7.98
N LEU A 53 -3.48 5.15 8.22
CA LEU A 53 -4.33 4.50 7.22
C LEU A 53 -5.72 5.16 7.13
N GLU A 54 -5.91 6.38 7.63
CA GLU A 54 -7.22 7.08 7.60
C GLU A 54 -7.89 7.08 6.22
N GLU A 55 -7.15 7.43 5.17
CA GLU A 55 -7.69 7.41 3.79
C GLU A 55 -7.99 5.99 3.29
N VAL A 56 -7.23 4.98 3.74
CA VAL A 56 -7.50 3.57 3.42
C VAL A 56 -8.78 3.10 4.10
N LEU A 57 -8.98 3.49 5.37
CA LEU A 57 -10.21 3.19 6.10
C LEU A 57 -11.42 3.87 5.49
N ALA A 58 -11.29 5.13 5.07
CA ALA A 58 -12.35 5.86 4.38
C ALA A 58 -12.69 5.24 3.02
N TYR A 59 -11.67 4.75 2.30
CA TYR A 59 -11.85 4.09 1.02
C TYR A 59 -12.46 2.68 1.14
N SER A 60 -12.25 2.00 2.27
CA SER A 60 -12.80 0.67 2.59
C SER A 60 -12.52 -0.42 1.53
N PRO A 61 -11.25 -0.73 1.22
CA PRO A 61 -10.90 -1.76 0.24
C PRO A 61 -11.16 -3.18 0.76
N ASP A 62 -11.38 -4.14 -0.15
CA ASP A 62 -11.48 -5.57 0.20
C ASP A 62 -10.16 -6.11 0.77
N LYS A 63 -9.05 -5.53 0.32
CA LYS A 63 -7.70 -5.93 0.69
C LYS A 63 -6.71 -4.77 0.70
N LEU A 64 -5.88 -4.75 1.73
CA LEU A 64 -4.72 -3.87 1.86
C LEU A 64 -3.43 -4.70 1.75
N ILE A 65 -2.57 -4.33 0.81
CA ILE A 65 -1.22 -4.86 0.69
C ILE A 65 -0.26 -3.86 1.35
N VAL A 66 0.52 -4.32 2.33
CA VAL A 66 1.50 -3.51 3.06
C VAL A 66 2.91 -3.95 2.67
N GLY A 67 3.68 -3.03 2.09
CA GLY A 67 5.11 -3.20 1.85
C GLY A 67 5.93 -2.60 2.98
N CYS A 68 6.64 -3.44 3.74
CA CYS A 68 7.37 -3.05 4.96
C CYS A 68 8.82 -2.58 4.71
N GLY A 69 9.11 -2.07 3.52
CA GLY A 69 10.47 -1.72 3.10
C GLY A 69 11.25 -2.92 2.55
N THR A 70 12.46 -2.65 2.06
CA THR A 70 13.36 -3.67 1.50
C THR A 70 13.87 -4.65 2.56
N PHE A 71 14.12 -4.16 3.78
CA PHE A 71 14.63 -4.97 4.89
C PHE A 71 13.57 -5.35 5.94
N SER A 72 12.28 -5.15 5.66
CA SER A 72 11.16 -5.51 6.57
C SER A 72 11.29 -4.98 8.00
N LYS A 73 11.89 -3.81 8.20
CA LYS A 73 12.04 -3.25 9.56
C LYS A 73 10.77 -2.55 10.04
N MET A 74 9.90 -2.12 9.12
CA MET A 74 8.59 -1.60 9.47
C MET A 74 7.68 -2.74 9.97
N LYS A 75 7.17 -2.61 11.19
CA LYS A 75 6.24 -3.55 11.81
C LYS A 75 4.81 -3.04 11.67
N VAL A 76 3.87 -3.97 11.60
CA VAL A 76 2.43 -3.70 11.70
C VAL A 76 1.97 -4.29 13.03
N PRO A 77 1.63 -3.47 14.03
CA PRO A 77 1.14 -3.97 15.32
C PRO A 77 -0.13 -4.80 15.15
N GLU A 78 -0.31 -5.82 16.00
CA GLU A 78 -1.51 -6.67 15.99
C GLU A 78 -2.79 -5.85 16.14
N SER A 79 -2.78 -4.81 16.99
CA SER A 79 -3.92 -3.90 17.16
C SER A 79 -4.33 -3.20 15.85
N THR A 80 -3.37 -2.88 14.98
CA THR A 80 -3.66 -2.31 13.65
C THR A 80 -4.29 -3.35 12.74
N LEU A 81 -3.79 -4.60 12.76
CA LEU A 81 -4.36 -5.71 12.00
C LEU A 81 -5.79 -6.04 12.46
N GLU A 82 -6.04 -6.07 13.77
CA GLU A 82 -7.36 -6.33 14.35
C GLU A 82 -8.38 -5.27 13.94
N ILE A 83 -8.00 -3.98 13.98
CA ILE A 83 -8.88 -2.90 13.55
C ILE A 83 -9.21 -3.04 12.06
N LEU A 84 -8.20 -3.25 11.21
CA LEU A 84 -8.41 -3.44 9.76
C LEU A 84 -9.33 -4.65 9.49
N LYS A 85 -9.10 -5.76 10.19
CA LYS A 85 -9.94 -6.97 10.10
C LYS A 85 -11.37 -6.70 10.55
N SER A 86 -11.58 -5.95 11.63
CA SER A 86 -12.92 -5.58 12.11
C SER A 86 -13.70 -4.72 11.11
N LYS A 87 -12.99 -4.02 10.22
CA LYS A 87 -13.55 -3.24 9.09
C LYS A 87 -13.74 -4.09 7.82
N GLY A 88 -13.50 -5.39 7.88
CA GLY A 88 -13.61 -6.29 6.72
C GLY A 88 -12.44 -6.21 5.74
N ILE A 89 -11.35 -5.52 6.11
CA ILE A 89 -10.19 -5.32 5.24
C ILE A 89 -9.21 -6.48 5.47
N ASN A 90 -8.96 -7.28 4.43
CA ASN A 90 -7.95 -8.33 4.48
C ASN A 90 -6.55 -7.74 4.30
N VAL A 91 -5.62 -8.03 5.21
CA VAL A 91 -4.26 -7.45 5.16
C VAL A 91 -3.25 -8.49 4.70
N VAL A 92 -2.38 -8.11 3.77
CA VAL A 92 -1.19 -8.90 3.35
C VAL A 92 0.05 -8.07 3.63
N VAL A 93 0.94 -8.57 4.49
CA VAL A 93 2.17 -7.88 4.89
C VAL A 93 3.39 -8.60 4.30
N GLN A 94 4.23 -7.88 3.54
CA GLN A 94 5.36 -8.45 2.79
C GLN A 94 6.52 -7.44 2.67
N LYS A 95 7.69 -7.84 2.14
CA LYS A 95 8.69 -6.84 1.71
C LYS A 95 8.11 -6.08 0.53
N THR A 96 8.53 -4.83 0.38
CA THR A 96 7.97 -3.95 -0.67
C THR A 96 8.14 -4.54 -2.07
N GLN A 97 9.22 -5.28 -2.35
CA GLN A 97 9.41 -5.93 -3.64
C GLN A 97 8.38 -7.04 -3.92
N GLU A 98 8.02 -7.85 -2.93
CA GLU A 98 6.95 -8.84 -3.10
C GLU A 98 5.58 -8.18 -3.15
N ALA A 99 5.33 -7.19 -2.28
CA ALA A 99 4.09 -6.42 -2.26
C ALA A 99 3.78 -5.79 -3.63
N CYS A 100 4.79 -5.24 -4.33
CA CYS A 100 4.64 -4.70 -5.68
C CYS A 100 4.17 -5.77 -6.69
N LYS A 101 4.74 -6.99 -6.61
CA LYS A 101 4.36 -8.11 -7.48
C LYS A 101 2.93 -8.56 -7.18
N THR A 102 2.60 -8.76 -5.90
CA THR A 102 1.27 -9.17 -5.46
C THR A 102 0.20 -8.14 -5.83
N TYR A 103 0.49 -6.84 -5.68
CA TYR A 103 -0.41 -5.78 -6.13
C TYR A 103 -0.69 -5.88 -7.64
N ASN A 104 0.36 -5.90 -8.47
CA ASN A 104 0.20 -5.97 -9.93
C ASN A 104 -0.56 -7.21 -10.42
N GLN A 105 -0.42 -8.35 -9.74
CA GLN A 105 -1.14 -9.58 -10.06
C GLN A 105 -2.64 -9.49 -9.75
N LEU A 106 -3.01 -8.73 -8.72
CA LEU A 106 -4.38 -8.72 -8.18
C LEU A 106 -5.18 -7.45 -8.54
N LYS A 107 -4.52 -6.35 -8.91
CA LYS A 107 -5.13 -5.01 -9.09
C LYS A 107 -6.30 -4.90 -10.07
N GLN A 108 -6.51 -5.91 -10.94
CA GLN A 108 -7.61 -5.97 -11.91
C GLN A 108 -8.78 -6.84 -11.45
N LYS A 109 -8.62 -7.61 -10.35
CA LYS A 109 -9.58 -8.63 -9.92
C LYS A 109 -10.37 -8.25 -8.68
N SER A 110 -9.92 -7.26 -7.92
CA SER A 110 -10.55 -6.89 -6.66
C SER A 110 -10.22 -5.45 -6.26
N ASN A 111 -11.00 -4.91 -5.32
CA ASN A 111 -10.80 -3.58 -4.76
C ASN A 111 -9.59 -3.59 -3.81
N ILE A 112 -8.40 -3.32 -4.35
CA ILE A 112 -7.13 -3.43 -3.64
C ILE A 112 -6.45 -2.08 -3.51
N VAL A 113 -5.99 -1.81 -2.29
CA VAL A 113 -5.07 -0.72 -1.98
C VAL A 113 -3.70 -1.28 -1.60
N ALA A 114 -2.63 -0.59 -1.99
CA ALA A 114 -1.26 -0.91 -1.57
C ALA A 114 -0.62 0.27 -0.84
N ALA A 115 -0.13 0.06 0.38
CA ALA A 115 0.64 1.03 1.15
C ALA A 115 2.11 0.58 1.19
N LEU A 116 3.01 1.33 0.56
CA LEU A 116 4.35 0.88 0.24
C LEU A 116 5.41 1.79 0.87
N HIS A 117 6.16 1.24 1.83
CA HIS A 117 7.39 1.84 2.32
C HIS A 117 8.54 1.58 1.35
N LEU A 118 9.19 2.61 0.81
CA LEU A 118 10.18 2.44 -0.25
C LEU A 118 11.62 2.23 0.25
N THR A 119 11.87 2.50 1.53
CA THR A 119 13.19 2.36 2.14
C THR A 119 13.17 1.27 3.22
N CYS A 120 13.59 1.58 4.45
CA CYS A 120 13.77 0.62 5.54
C CYS A 120 13.37 1.16 6.90
#